data_AF-A0A6J4Q9M1-F1
#
_entry.id   AF-A0A6J4Q9M1-F1
#
_cell.length_a   1.000
_cell.length_b   1.000
_cell.length_c   1.000
_cell.angle_alpha   90.00
_cell.angle_beta   90.00
_cell.angle_gamma   90.00
#
_symmetry.space_group_name_H-M   'P 1'
#
loop_
_entity.id
_entity.type
_entity.pdbx_description
1 polymer ?
#
loop_
_entity_poly.entity_id
_entity_poly.type
_entity_poly.pdbx_seq_one_letter_code
_entity_poly.pdbx_strand_id
1 'polypeptide(L)'
;MLRVGCVVILMLLIGIPAISARFMPWWGTVLVILGEAVLVAFVAPKLAGWAFKRVALGLFMTKSRVLRGATVQVHRVELTAAPQREPASAPAPVTGPEPTRDVPADDEDGAPAGIVEDGAAEDAAADDDESSGGVPRHHVLVDFTITPRLGASRMQFYDPSELLLVPFDAPIDMNEREDPTTSDRAAGVERVWLVDEQGNETKDFDKITGAARLRAVFACPPGLGGRVKFRYYFEGFGDLVLPAPPPGATATGAPGLAG
;
A
#
# COMPACT_ATOMS: atom_id res chain seq x y z
N MET A 1 0.31 -19.59 14.98
CA MET A 1 1.32 -20.52 14.43
C MET A 1 2.75 -20.03 14.61
N LEU A 2 3.03 -18.72 14.51
CA LEU A 2 4.39 -18.16 14.72
C LEU A 2 5.04 -18.58 16.06
N ARG A 3 4.26 -18.60 17.16
CA ARG A 3 4.75 -19.02 18.49
C ARG A 3 5.24 -20.46 18.55
N VAL A 4 4.54 -21.39 17.87
CA VAL A 4 4.94 -22.81 17.85
C VAL A 4 6.22 -22.99 17.02
N GLY A 5 6.33 -22.29 15.88
CA GLY A 5 7.54 -22.32 15.06
C GLY A 5 8.79 -21.81 15.80
N CYS A 6 8.69 -20.67 16.49
CA CYS A 6 9.80 -20.16 17.30
C CYS A 6 10.21 -21.12 18.42
N VAL A 7 9.24 -21.75 19.10
CA VAL A 7 9.55 -22.73 20.15
C VAL A 7 10.28 -23.95 19.57
N VAL A 8 9.85 -24.46 18.41
CA VAL A 8 10.52 -25.58 17.73
C VAL A 8 11.93 -25.20 17.30
N ILE A 9 12.13 -24.01 16.72
CA ILE A 9 13.45 -23.53 16.30
C ILE A 9 14.37 -23.35 17.52
N LEU A 10 13.89 -22.77 18.60
CA LEU A 10 14.66 -22.60 19.85
C LEU A 10 14.98 -23.94 20.50
N MET A 11 14.05 -24.89 20.49
CA MET A 11 14.27 -26.25 20.95
C MET A 11 15.36 -26.96 20.14
N LEU A 12 15.38 -26.77 18.82
CA LEU A 12 16.45 -27.31 17.96
C LEU A 12 17.81 -26.63 18.26
N LEU A 13 17.81 -25.29 18.36
CA LEU A 13 19.01 -24.49 18.62
C LEU A 13 19.70 -24.79 19.94
N ILE A 14 18.95 -25.19 20.95
CA ILE A 14 19.51 -25.53 22.27
C ILE A 14 19.66 -27.05 22.42
N GLY A 15 18.71 -27.81 21.88
CA GLY A 15 18.66 -29.26 22.02
C GLY A 15 19.79 -29.98 21.28
N ILE A 16 20.13 -29.54 20.05
CA ILE A 16 21.19 -30.18 19.26
C ILE A 16 22.56 -30.02 19.96
N PRO A 17 22.98 -28.81 20.39
CA PRO A 17 24.21 -28.65 21.18
C PRO A 17 24.20 -29.44 22.49
N ALA A 18 23.10 -29.41 23.24
CA ALA A 18 23.01 -30.10 24.54
C ALA A 18 23.16 -31.63 24.40
N ILE A 19 22.50 -32.23 23.40
CA ILE A 19 22.64 -33.66 23.09
C ILE A 19 24.07 -33.93 22.60
N SER A 20 24.62 -33.11 21.72
CA SER A 20 25.99 -33.28 21.21
C SER A 20 27.03 -33.29 22.34
N ALA A 21 26.90 -32.42 23.33
CA ALA A 21 27.80 -32.33 24.47
C ALA A 21 27.80 -33.58 25.35
N ARG A 22 26.71 -34.37 25.32
CA ARG A 22 26.60 -35.61 26.07
C ARG A 22 27.27 -36.80 25.39
N PHE A 23 27.29 -36.81 24.05
CA PHE A 23 27.67 -37.97 23.23
C PHE A 23 28.96 -37.78 22.43
N MET A 24 29.43 -36.54 22.24
CA MET A 24 30.64 -36.24 21.48
C MET A 24 31.75 -35.70 22.40
N PRO A 25 33.03 -35.90 22.04
CA PRO A 25 34.13 -35.18 22.64
C PRO A 25 33.92 -33.66 22.50
N TRP A 26 34.52 -32.88 23.40
CA TRP A 26 34.33 -31.42 23.45
C TRP A 26 34.59 -30.70 22.12
N TRP A 27 35.54 -31.17 21.30
CA TRP A 27 35.83 -30.59 19.99
C TRP A 27 34.69 -30.82 18.98
N GLY A 28 33.98 -31.94 19.07
CA GLY A 28 32.82 -32.23 18.23
C GLY A 28 31.67 -31.30 18.54
N THR A 29 31.42 -31.02 19.83
CA THR A 29 30.45 -30.01 20.28
C THR A 29 30.77 -28.62 19.74
N VAL A 30 32.05 -28.21 19.76
CA VAL A 30 32.47 -26.93 19.18
C VAL A 30 32.18 -26.85 17.69
N LEU A 31 32.44 -27.92 16.92
CA LEU A 31 32.12 -27.96 15.49
C LEU A 31 30.62 -27.91 15.22
N VAL A 32 29.80 -28.57 16.04
CA VAL A 32 28.33 -28.50 15.93
C VAL A 32 27.84 -27.06 16.15
N ILE A 33 28.31 -26.40 17.22
CA ILE A 33 27.94 -25.01 17.53
C ILE A 33 28.36 -24.09 16.38
N LEU A 34 29.58 -24.26 15.84
CA LEU A 34 30.06 -23.46 14.72
C LEU A 34 29.21 -23.69 13.45
N GLY A 35 28.91 -24.95 13.13
CA GLY A 35 28.07 -25.31 11.99
C GLY A 35 26.65 -24.76 12.09
N GLU A 36 26.07 -24.81 13.29
CA GLU A 36 24.76 -24.22 13.58
C GLU A 36 24.78 -22.70 13.47
N ALA A 37 25.80 -22.04 14.03
CA ALA A 37 25.96 -20.60 13.91
C ALA A 37 26.08 -20.16 12.44
N VAL A 38 26.86 -20.89 11.63
CA VAL A 38 26.96 -20.65 10.18
C VAL A 38 25.61 -20.87 9.50
N LEU A 39 24.91 -21.97 9.79
CA LEU A 39 23.58 -22.22 9.23
C LEU A 39 22.60 -21.09 9.56
N VAL A 40 22.55 -20.65 10.82
CA VAL A 40 21.71 -19.52 11.25
C VAL A 40 22.11 -18.25 10.52
N ALA A 41 23.40 -17.93 10.41
CA ALA A 41 23.87 -16.73 9.71
C ALA A 41 23.44 -16.70 8.23
N PHE A 42 23.37 -17.85 7.55
CA PHE A 42 22.94 -17.92 6.15
C PHE A 42 21.41 -18.04 5.97
N VAL A 43 20.72 -18.75 6.87
CA VAL A 43 19.28 -19.04 6.75
C VAL A 43 18.42 -17.95 7.39
N ALA A 44 18.84 -17.40 8.54
CA ALA A 44 18.09 -16.38 9.25
C ALA A 44 17.73 -15.15 8.38
N PRO A 45 18.64 -14.52 7.61
CA PRO A 45 18.26 -13.36 6.82
C PRO A 45 17.24 -13.70 5.73
N LYS A 46 17.35 -14.89 5.11
CA LYS A 46 16.37 -15.35 4.11
C LYS A 46 15.01 -15.63 4.74
N LEU A 47 14.98 -16.28 5.90
CA LEU A 47 13.76 -16.59 6.62
C LEU A 47 13.10 -15.33 7.20
N ALA A 48 13.89 -14.40 7.73
CA ALA A 48 13.43 -13.11 8.24
C ALA A 48 12.82 -12.26 7.11
N GLY A 49 13.50 -12.15 5.96
CA GLY A 49 12.97 -11.46 4.79
C GLY A 49 11.66 -12.09 4.29
N TRP A 50 11.55 -13.42 4.30
CA TRP A 50 10.31 -14.11 3.95
C TRP A 50 9.18 -13.88 4.97
N ALA A 51 9.50 -13.95 6.26
CA ALA A 51 8.53 -13.74 7.34
C ALA A 51 8.01 -12.30 7.36
N PHE A 52 8.90 -11.31 7.22
CA PHE A 52 8.54 -9.90 7.12
C PHE A 52 7.58 -9.65 5.95
N LYS A 53 7.90 -10.18 4.76
CA LYS A 53 7.01 -10.10 3.59
C LYS A 53 5.63 -10.69 3.86
N ARG A 54 5.57 -11.85 4.53
CA ARG A 54 4.30 -12.50 4.92
C ARG A 54 3.48 -11.66 5.90
N VAL A 55 4.13 -11.04 6.88
CA VAL A 55 3.46 -10.17 7.86
C VAL A 55 2.96 -8.90 7.19
N ALA A 56 3.81 -8.23 6.39
CA ALA A 56 3.44 -7.06 5.62
C ALA A 56 2.25 -7.36 4.70
N LEU A 57 2.30 -8.46 3.94
CA LEU A 57 1.20 -8.90 3.08
C LEU A 57 -0.08 -9.18 3.90
N GLY A 58 0.05 -9.78 5.08
CA GLY A 58 -1.09 -10.02 5.99
C GLY A 58 -1.75 -8.74 6.48
N LEU A 59 -0.97 -7.69 6.74
CA LEU A 59 -1.48 -6.37 7.11
C LEU A 59 -2.22 -5.72 5.93
N PHE A 60 -1.64 -5.76 4.74
CA PHE A 60 -2.29 -5.28 3.51
C PHE A 60 -3.58 -6.04 3.19
N MET A 61 -3.61 -7.36 3.38
CA MET A 61 -4.84 -8.15 3.21
C MET A 61 -5.93 -7.81 4.23
N THR A 62 -5.56 -7.26 5.39
CA THR A 62 -6.56 -6.83 6.37
C THR A 62 -7.20 -5.52 5.94
N LYS A 63 -6.41 -4.58 5.40
CA LYS A 63 -6.91 -3.34 4.79
C LYS A 63 -7.80 -3.62 3.57
N SER A 64 -7.35 -4.48 2.64
CA SER A 64 -8.07 -4.76 1.39
C SER A 64 -9.49 -5.27 1.61
N ARG A 65 -9.71 -6.06 2.67
CA ARG A 65 -11.00 -6.73 2.93
C ARG A 65 -12.16 -5.80 3.22
N VAL A 66 -11.93 -4.52 3.53
CA VAL A 66 -13.01 -3.58 3.84
C VAL A 66 -13.98 -3.41 2.66
N LEU A 67 -13.48 -3.48 1.42
CA LEU A 67 -14.30 -3.41 0.21
C LEU A 67 -14.60 -4.78 -0.41
N ARG A 68 -14.37 -5.87 0.32
CA ARG A 68 -14.66 -7.22 -0.16
C ARG A 68 -16.15 -7.42 -0.38
N GLY A 69 -16.54 -7.57 -1.65
CA GLY A 69 -17.94 -7.68 -2.05
C GLY A 69 -18.72 -6.37 -1.90
N ALA A 70 -18.02 -5.22 -1.90
CA ALA A 70 -18.67 -3.92 -2.01
C ALA A 70 -19.42 -3.81 -3.34
N THR A 71 -20.55 -3.10 -3.31
CA THR A 71 -21.29 -2.73 -4.52
C THR A 71 -20.96 -1.30 -4.90
N VAL A 72 -20.91 -1.02 -6.21
CA VAL A 72 -20.71 0.34 -6.72
C VAL A 72 -21.86 0.71 -7.63
N GLN A 73 -22.42 1.88 -7.38
CA GLN A 73 -23.39 2.51 -8.27
C GLN A 73 -22.69 3.67 -8.98
N VAL A 74 -22.52 3.58 -10.29
CA VAL A 74 -21.90 4.64 -11.10
C VAL A 74 -22.99 5.59 -11.59
N HIS A 75 -22.81 6.87 -11.29
CA HIS A 75 -23.75 7.95 -11.62
C HIS A 75 -23.35 8.67 -12.90
N ARG A 76 -22.05 8.90 -13.11
CA ARG A 76 -21.52 9.64 -14.27
C ARG A 76 -20.11 9.16 -14.59
N VAL A 77 -19.80 9.05 -15.89
CA VAL A 77 -18.46 8.81 -16.41
C VAL A 77 -18.24 9.75 -17.59
N GLU A 78 -17.22 10.58 -17.55
CA GLU A 78 -16.90 11.49 -18.65
C GLU A 78 -15.41 11.82 -18.74
N LEU A 79 -14.97 12.19 -19.95
CA LEU A 79 -13.64 12.74 -20.13
C LEU A 79 -13.56 14.11 -19.46
N THR A 80 -12.44 14.37 -18.79
CA THR A 80 -12.16 15.66 -18.16
C THR A 80 -10.76 16.14 -18.52
N ALA A 81 -10.52 17.43 -18.31
CA ALA A 81 -9.17 17.98 -18.41
C ALA A 81 -8.32 17.50 -17.23
N ALA A 82 -7.00 17.46 -17.44
CA ALA A 82 -6.07 17.22 -16.34
C ALA A 82 -6.33 18.22 -15.21
N PRO A 83 -6.44 17.75 -13.95
CA PRO A 83 -6.54 18.64 -12.81
C PRO A 83 -5.39 19.65 -12.80
N GLN A 84 -5.70 20.94 -12.69
CA GLN A 84 -4.66 21.95 -12.54
C GLN A 84 -3.93 21.72 -11.22
N ARG A 85 -2.70 21.21 -11.24
CA ARG A 85 -1.86 21.09 -10.04
C ARG A 85 -1.89 22.44 -9.34
N GLU A 86 -2.38 22.45 -8.10
CA GLU A 86 -2.32 23.67 -7.31
C GLU A 86 -0.83 23.99 -7.21
N PRO A 87 -0.38 25.17 -7.69
CA PRO A 87 1.03 25.49 -7.65
C PRO A 87 1.43 25.35 -6.19
N ALA A 88 2.34 24.41 -5.92
CA ALA A 88 2.76 24.09 -4.57
C ALA A 88 2.98 25.41 -3.87
N SER A 89 2.10 25.74 -2.92
CA SER A 89 2.03 27.07 -2.31
C SER A 89 3.44 27.44 -1.97
N ALA A 90 3.98 28.44 -2.69
CA ALA A 90 5.40 28.76 -2.62
C ALA A 90 5.75 28.84 -1.13
N PRO A 91 6.78 28.11 -0.66
CA PRO A 91 7.04 27.96 0.76
C PRO A 91 6.95 29.34 1.37
N ALA A 92 5.96 29.53 2.25
CA ALA A 92 5.70 30.84 2.82
C ALA A 92 7.06 31.33 3.33
N PRO A 93 7.55 32.50 2.88
CA PRO A 93 8.87 32.95 3.26
C PRO A 93 8.94 32.85 4.77
N VAL A 94 9.92 32.13 5.29
CA VAL A 94 10.15 31.98 6.73
C VAL A 94 10.63 33.35 7.22
N THR A 95 9.71 34.32 7.30
CA THR A 95 9.94 35.67 7.78
C THR A 95 9.82 35.64 9.28
N GLY A 96 10.84 35.08 9.92
CA GLY A 96 11.01 35.14 11.36
C GLY A 96 12.31 34.44 11.74
N PRO A 97 13.22 35.08 12.48
CA PRO A 97 14.26 34.33 13.17
C PRO A 97 13.56 33.31 14.06
N GLU A 98 13.87 32.03 13.86
CA GLU A 98 13.46 30.96 14.77
C GLU A 98 13.81 31.43 16.19
N PRO A 99 12.84 31.59 17.10
CA PRO A 99 13.17 31.90 18.47
C PRO A 99 13.98 30.72 18.98
N THR A 100 15.27 30.95 19.24
CA THR A 100 16.14 30.02 19.95
C THR A 100 15.39 29.58 21.20
N ARG A 101 14.83 28.37 21.18
CA ARG A 101 14.31 27.76 22.39
C ARG A 101 15.56 27.47 23.22
N ASP A 102 15.86 28.37 24.14
CA ASP A 102 16.71 28.09 25.28
C ASP A 102 16.07 26.91 26.02
N VAL A 103 16.56 25.70 25.73
CA VAL A 103 16.21 24.49 26.44
C VAL A 103 16.85 24.64 27.83
N PRO A 104 16.09 24.83 28.91
CA PRO A 104 16.66 24.85 30.24
C PRO A 104 17.29 23.48 30.50
N ALA A 105 18.57 23.50 30.88
CA ALA A 105 19.26 22.36 31.43
C ALA A 105 18.66 22.09 32.82
N ASP A 106 17.58 21.31 32.86
CA ASP A 106 17.04 20.76 34.10
C ASP A 106 17.62 19.36 34.32
N ASP A 107 18.10 19.22 35.55
CA ASP A 107 18.97 18.19 36.09
C ASP A 107 18.39 16.76 36.06
N GLU A 108 19.33 15.84 36.03
CA GLU A 108 19.19 14.42 36.37
C GLU A 108 18.45 14.24 37.71
N ASP A 109 17.37 13.43 37.72
CA ASP A 109 17.25 12.28 38.63
C ASP A 109 15.87 11.61 38.53
N GLY A 110 15.87 10.28 38.39
CA GLY A 110 14.71 9.45 38.74
C GLY A 110 14.08 8.64 37.60
N ALA A 111 14.76 7.58 37.18
CA ALA A 111 14.17 6.50 36.40
C ALA A 111 13.03 5.80 37.17
N PRO A 112 11.91 5.53 36.49
CA PRO A 112 11.47 4.14 36.38
C PRO A 112 11.56 3.69 34.93
N ALA A 113 12.02 2.46 34.74
CA ALA A 113 12.12 1.75 33.47
C ALA A 113 10.74 1.60 32.81
N GLY A 114 10.29 2.65 32.14
CA GLY A 114 9.17 2.65 31.22
C GLY A 114 9.68 2.16 29.87
N ILE A 115 9.05 1.11 29.37
CA ILE A 115 9.29 0.51 28.05
C ILE A 115 9.24 1.63 27.01
N VAL A 116 10.41 1.97 26.47
CA VAL A 116 10.53 2.83 25.30
C VAL A 116 9.97 2.01 24.15
N GLU A 117 8.69 2.20 23.83
CA GLU A 117 8.17 1.79 22.54
C GLU A 117 8.92 2.65 21.52
N ASP A 118 9.89 2.03 20.84
CA ASP A 118 10.51 2.52 19.62
C ASP A 118 9.37 2.95 18.70
N GLY A 119 9.09 4.26 18.72
CA GLY A 119 8.33 4.94 17.72
C GLY A 119 9.10 4.77 16.43
N ALA A 120 8.78 3.67 15.72
CA ALA A 120 9.12 3.51 14.34
C ALA A 120 8.72 4.81 13.67
N ALA A 121 9.73 5.61 13.34
CA ALA A 121 9.57 6.77 12.50
C ALA A 121 8.78 6.26 11.29
N GLU A 122 7.52 6.66 11.23
CA GLU A 122 6.77 6.66 9.99
C GLU A 122 7.54 7.66 9.14
N ASP A 123 8.57 7.16 8.47
CA ASP A 123 9.19 7.77 7.31
C ASP A 123 8.00 8.15 6.44
N ALA A 124 7.65 9.43 6.51
CA ALA A 124 6.78 10.08 5.56
C ALA A 124 7.42 9.74 4.22
N ALA A 125 6.80 8.77 3.54
CA ALA A 125 7.16 8.39 2.20
C ALA A 125 7.15 9.71 1.43
N ALA A 126 8.35 10.24 1.19
CA ALA A 126 8.52 11.35 0.29
C ALA A 126 7.80 10.91 -0.97
N ASP A 127 6.85 11.73 -1.41
CA ASP A 127 6.18 11.61 -2.69
C ASP A 127 7.27 11.68 -3.76
N ASP A 128 7.97 10.57 -3.98
CA ASP A 128 8.80 10.26 -5.13
C ASP A 128 7.85 10.01 -6.31
N ASP A 129 6.99 10.99 -6.56
CA ASP A 129 6.32 11.28 -7.81
C ASP A 129 7.39 11.81 -8.79
N GLU A 130 8.54 11.11 -8.84
CA GLU A 130 9.59 11.23 -9.83
C GLU A 130 8.98 10.78 -11.16
N SER A 131 8.22 11.71 -11.75
CA SER A 131 8.10 11.93 -13.19
C SER A 131 8.24 10.63 -13.98
N SER A 132 7.29 9.71 -13.78
CA SER A 132 7.11 8.56 -14.66
C SER A 132 7.02 9.12 -16.08
N GLY A 133 8.11 8.93 -16.84
CA GLY A 133 8.48 9.79 -17.96
C GLY A 133 7.34 10.00 -18.95
N GLY A 134 6.65 11.15 -18.84
CA GLY A 134 5.80 11.77 -19.85
C GLY A 134 4.80 10.90 -20.61
N VAL A 135 4.41 9.71 -20.13
CA VAL A 135 3.45 8.88 -20.87
C VAL A 135 2.14 9.67 -20.96
N PRO A 136 1.61 9.96 -22.16
CA PRO A 136 0.40 10.74 -22.30
C PRO A 136 -0.77 10.06 -21.59
N ARG A 137 -1.33 10.71 -20.58
CA ARG A 137 -2.52 10.24 -19.86
C ARG A 137 -3.74 11.04 -20.28
N HIS A 138 -4.88 10.38 -20.35
CA HIS A 138 -6.17 11.04 -20.47
C HIS A 138 -6.90 10.93 -19.12
N HIS A 139 -7.72 11.93 -18.80
CA HIS A 139 -8.35 12.00 -17.49
C HIS A 139 -9.83 11.69 -17.61
N VAL A 140 -10.33 10.85 -16.71
CA VAL A 140 -11.75 10.47 -16.65
C VAL A 140 -12.29 10.86 -15.28
N LEU A 141 -13.37 11.63 -15.28
CA LEU A 141 -14.15 11.93 -14.09
C LEU A 141 -15.21 10.84 -13.91
N VAL A 142 -15.25 10.25 -12.72
CA VAL A 142 -16.22 9.24 -12.34
C VAL A 142 -16.94 9.71 -11.08
N ASP A 143 -18.26 9.81 -11.15
CA ASP A 143 -19.16 10.05 -10.00
C ASP A 143 -19.81 8.71 -9.65
N PHE A 144 -19.60 8.22 -8.43
CA PHE A 144 -20.03 6.89 -8.01
C PHE A 144 -20.30 6.81 -6.51
N THR A 145 -21.16 5.87 -6.10
CA THR A 145 -21.36 5.52 -4.69
C THR A 145 -20.78 4.14 -4.42
N ILE A 146 -19.88 4.04 -3.45
CA ILE A 146 -19.42 2.76 -2.89
C ILE A 146 -20.31 2.39 -1.72
N THR A 147 -20.74 1.13 -1.64
CA THR A 147 -21.43 0.57 -0.47
C THR A 147 -20.70 -0.68 -0.01
N PRO A 148 -19.87 -0.58 1.06
CA PRO A 148 -19.20 -1.73 1.64
C PRO A 148 -20.18 -2.73 2.23
N ARG A 149 -19.83 -4.03 2.17
CA ARG A 149 -20.63 -5.06 2.83
C ARG A 149 -20.37 -5.05 4.34
N LEU A 150 -21.42 -4.88 5.13
CA LEU A 150 -21.33 -4.92 6.60
C LEU A 150 -20.71 -6.25 7.08
N GLY A 151 -19.73 -6.15 7.97
CA GLY A 151 -19.04 -7.31 8.57
C GLY A 151 -18.02 -8.02 7.67
N ALA A 152 -17.69 -7.48 6.49
CA ALA A 152 -16.70 -8.09 5.60
C ALA A 152 -15.25 -8.04 6.13
N SER A 153 -14.93 -7.03 6.96
CA SER A 153 -13.61 -6.87 7.59
C SER A 153 -13.75 -6.38 9.04
N ARG A 154 -12.67 -6.55 9.82
CA ARG A 154 -12.53 -5.91 11.14
C ARG A 154 -12.31 -4.41 11.02
N MET A 155 -11.67 -3.99 9.93
CA MET A 155 -11.49 -2.59 9.57
C MET A 155 -12.75 -2.11 8.86
N GLN A 156 -13.30 -0.98 9.28
CA GLN A 156 -14.57 -0.45 8.77
C GLN A 156 -14.40 0.78 7.89
N PHE A 157 -13.15 1.18 7.64
CA PHE A 157 -12.81 2.36 6.88
C PHE A 157 -11.90 2.04 5.70
N TYR A 158 -12.01 2.84 4.65
CA TYR A 158 -11.19 2.77 3.43
C TYR A 158 -10.73 4.16 3.02
N ASP A 159 -9.65 4.21 2.24
CA ASP A 159 -9.10 5.43 1.66
C ASP A 159 -9.44 5.47 0.15
N PRO A 160 -10.26 6.42 -0.30
CA PRO A 160 -10.60 6.56 -1.71
C PRO A 160 -9.42 6.85 -2.64
N SER A 161 -8.31 7.41 -2.13
CA SER A 161 -7.13 7.73 -2.95
C SER A 161 -6.40 6.48 -3.44
N GLU A 162 -6.54 5.35 -2.75
CA GLU A 162 -5.91 4.08 -3.12
C GLU A 162 -6.76 3.27 -4.12
N LEU A 163 -7.88 3.83 -4.62
CA LEU A 163 -8.67 3.20 -5.67
C LEU A 163 -7.96 3.26 -7.01
N LEU A 164 -8.01 2.16 -7.75
CA LEU A 164 -7.52 2.05 -9.11
C LEU A 164 -8.65 1.67 -10.05
N LEU A 165 -8.59 2.10 -11.30
CA LEU A 165 -9.34 1.49 -12.40
C LEU A 165 -8.43 0.50 -13.13
N VAL A 166 -8.94 -0.70 -13.37
CA VAL A 166 -8.22 -1.77 -14.10
C VAL A 166 -9.13 -2.39 -15.14
N PRO A 167 -8.59 -3.01 -16.21
CA PRO A 167 -9.40 -3.76 -17.16
C PRO A 167 -10.30 -4.77 -16.44
N PHE A 168 -11.54 -4.94 -16.92
CA PHE A 168 -12.53 -5.78 -16.23
C PHE A 168 -12.02 -7.22 -16.03
N ASP A 169 -11.31 -7.76 -17.03
CA ASP A 169 -10.76 -9.11 -17.02
C ASP A 169 -9.36 -9.21 -16.40
N ALA A 170 -8.82 -8.11 -15.85
CA ALA A 170 -7.52 -8.14 -15.19
C ALA A 170 -7.55 -9.12 -14.00
N PRO A 171 -6.62 -10.09 -13.94
CA PRO A 171 -6.54 -11.01 -12.82
C PRO A 171 -6.14 -10.24 -11.56
N ILE A 172 -6.65 -10.71 -10.43
CA ILE A 172 -6.25 -10.23 -9.12
C ILE A 172 -5.41 -11.34 -8.50
N ASP A 173 -4.11 -11.35 -8.80
CA ASP A 173 -3.21 -12.30 -8.19
C ASP A 173 -2.64 -11.73 -6.88
N MET A 174 -2.68 -12.54 -5.83
CA MET A 174 -2.05 -12.24 -4.54
C MET A 174 -0.57 -12.64 -4.53
N ASN A 175 -0.14 -13.44 -5.51
CA ASN A 175 1.23 -13.95 -5.64
C ASN A 175 2.11 -13.10 -6.55
N GLU A 176 1.52 -12.22 -7.36
CA GLU A 176 2.27 -11.27 -8.16
C GLU A 176 3.12 -10.43 -7.22
N ARG A 177 4.43 -10.47 -7.44
CA ARG A 177 5.43 -9.68 -6.71
C ARG A 177 5.39 -8.21 -7.12
N GLU A 178 4.68 -7.89 -8.19
CA GLU A 178 4.54 -6.54 -8.70
C GLU A 178 3.48 -5.80 -7.90
N ASP A 179 3.83 -4.59 -7.51
CA ASP A 179 2.92 -3.69 -6.83
C ASP A 179 1.76 -3.36 -7.79
N PRO A 180 0.50 -3.62 -7.40
CA PRO A 180 -0.65 -3.35 -8.26
C PRO A 180 -0.77 -1.87 -8.70
N THR A 181 -0.13 -0.95 -7.98
CA THR A 181 -0.08 0.48 -8.32
C THR A 181 0.91 0.80 -9.45
N THR A 182 1.87 -0.10 -9.72
CA THR A 182 2.92 0.11 -10.73
C THR A 182 2.57 -0.44 -12.11
N SER A 183 1.38 -1.03 -12.29
CA SER A 183 0.97 -1.57 -13.58
C SER A 183 0.67 -0.45 -14.58
N ASP A 184 1.34 -0.46 -15.73
CA ASP A 184 1.07 0.41 -16.89
C ASP A 184 -0.37 0.32 -17.43
N ARG A 185 -1.17 -0.61 -16.90
CA ARG A 185 -2.56 -0.87 -17.30
C ARG A 185 -3.58 -0.42 -16.25
N ALA A 186 -3.15 0.19 -15.15
CA ALA A 186 -4.04 0.73 -14.12
C ALA A 186 -4.11 2.25 -14.21
N ALA A 187 -5.25 2.83 -13.83
CA ALA A 187 -5.39 4.27 -13.61
C ALA A 187 -5.55 4.54 -12.13
N GLY A 188 -4.65 5.36 -11.57
CA GLY A 188 -4.76 5.85 -10.20
C GLY A 188 -5.69 7.05 -10.07
N VAL A 189 -6.20 7.27 -8.86
CA VAL A 189 -6.91 8.50 -8.49
C VAL A 189 -5.90 9.65 -8.41
N GLU A 190 -6.15 10.72 -9.16
CA GLU A 190 -5.37 11.96 -9.07
C GLU A 190 -6.07 12.99 -8.17
N ARG A 191 -7.41 13.00 -8.18
CA ARG A 191 -8.22 13.81 -7.27
C ARG A 191 -9.48 13.07 -6.88
N VAL A 192 -9.91 13.27 -5.66
CA VAL A 192 -11.17 12.75 -5.15
C VAL A 192 -11.84 13.78 -4.25
N TRP A 193 -13.17 13.81 -4.34
CA TRP A 193 -14.05 14.63 -3.53
C TRP A 193 -15.14 13.73 -2.93
N LEU A 194 -15.44 13.96 -1.67
CA LEU A 194 -16.63 13.41 -1.03
C LEU A 194 -17.82 14.30 -1.38
N VAL A 195 -18.91 13.69 -1.83
CA VAL A 195 -20.15 14.37 -2.24
C VAL A 195 -21.22 14.13 -1.19
N ASP A 196 -21.75 15.18 -0.57
CA ASP A 196 -22.82 15.09 0.42
C ASP A 196 -24.22 14.87 -0.22
N GLU A 197 -25.27 14.78 0.61
CA GLU A 197 -26.65 14.57 0.15
C GLU A 197 -27.19 15.76 -0.67
N GLN A 198 -26.67 16.96 -0.42
CA GLN A 198 -27.02 18.19 -1.12
C GLN A 198 -26.22 18.36 -2.43
N GLY A 199 -25.23 17.51 -2.67
CA GLY A 199 -24.35 17.54 -3.83
C GLY A 199 -23.15 18.48 -3.69
N ASN A 200 -22.85 18.97 -2.48
CA ASN A 200 -21.62 19.73 -2.23
C ASN A 200 -20.41 18.79 -2.16
N GLU A 201 -19.26 19.32 -2.59
CA GLU A 201 -18.00 18.58 -2.64
C GLU A 201 -17.05 19.05 -1.53
N THR A 202 -16.43 18.11 -0.83
CA THR A 202 -15.31 18.38 0.08
C THR A 202 -14.09 17.55 -0.29
N LYS A 203 -12.91 18.17 -0.17
CA LYS A 203 -11.60 17.50 -0.27
C LYS A 203 -11.03 17.15 1.11
N ASP A 204 -11.61 17.71 2.17
CA ASP A 204 -11.12 17.54 3.54
C ASP A 204 -11.76 16.29 4.15
N PHE A 205 -11.16 15.15 3.84
CA PHE A 205 -11.47 13.87 4.44
C PHE A 205 -10.21 12.99 4.45
N ASP A 206 -10.07 12.14 5.46
CA ASP A 206 -9.00 11.13 5.54
C ASP A 206 -9.59 9.77 5.13
N LYS A 207 -10.31 9.14 6.06
CA LYS A 207 -10.88 7.81 5.89
C LYS A 207 -12.39 7.83 5.91
N ILE A 208 -12.98 6.99 5.08
CA ILE A 208 -14.43 6.89 4.94
C ILE A 208 -14.92 5.58 5.52
N THR A 209 -15.98 5.65 6.33
CA THR A 209 -16.70 4.48 6.85
C THR A 209 -18.05 4.32 6.16
N GLY A 210 -18.40 3.09 5.78
CA GLY A 210 -19.72 2.80 5.22
C GLY A 210 -19.92 3.32 3.79
N ALA A 211 -21.18 3.56 3.43
CA ALA A 211 -21.54 4.00 2.09
C ALA A 211 -21.18 5.48 1.89
N ALA A 212 -20.58 5.82 0.75
CA ALA A 212 -20.24 7.20 0.42
C ALA A 212 -20.32 7.44 -1.09
N ARG A 213 -20.76 8.65 -1.46
CA ARG A 213 -20.73 9.13 -2.84
C ARG A 213 -19.45 9.91 -3.06
N LEU A 214 -18.72 9.53 -4.10
CA LEU A 214 -17.42 10.05 -4.44
C LEU A 214 -17.46 10.59 -5.87
N ARG A 215 -16.74 11.67 -6.09
CA ARG A 215 -16.36 12.13 -7.42
C ARG A 215 -14.85 12.03 -7.49
N ALA A 216 -14.32 11.30 -8.45
CA ALA A 216 -12.88 11.12 -8.60
C ALA A 216 -12.44 11.33 -10.04
N VAL A 217 -11.23 11.88 -10.21
CA VAL A 217 -10.54 11.99 -11.50
C VAL A 217 -9.44 10.96 -11.53
N PHE A 218 -9.49 10.08 -12.53
CA PHE A 218 -8.52 9.03 -12.74
C PHE A 218 -7.59 9.39 -13.91
N ALA A 219 -6.28 9.25 -13.69
CA ALA A 219 -5.27 9.46 -14.72
C ALA A 219 -5.06 8.16 -15.50
N CYS A 220 -5.76 8.02 -16.62
CA CYS A 220 -5.81 6.77 -17.39
C CYS A 220 -4.65 6.67 -18.40
N PRO A 221 -3.90 5.55 -18.41
CA PRO A 221 -2.89 5.30 -19.42
C PRO A 221 -3.55 5.13 -20.80
N PRO A 222 -2.82 5.37 -21.90
CA PRO A 222 -3.38 5.46 -23.25
C PRO A 222 -4.01 4.15 -23.76
N GLY A 223 -3.60 3.01 -23.19
CA GLY A 223 -4.15 1.70 -23.50
C GLY A 223 -5.34 1.27 -22.64
N LEU A 224 -5.71 2.04 -21.61
CA LEU A 224 -6.86 1.73 -20.76
C LEU A 224 -8.12 2.38 -21.33
N GLY A 225 -9.09 1.54 -21.69
CA GLY A 225 -10.38 1.95 -22.21
C GLY A 225 -11.38 0.80 -22.20
N GLY A 226 -12.61 1.05 -22.65
CA GLY A 226 -13.65 0.03 -22.66
C GLY A 226 -14.12 -0.35 -21.26
N ARG A 227 -14.38 -1.65 -21.03
CA ARG A 227 -14.94 -2.14 -19.76
C ARG A 227 -13.86 -2.28 -18.70
N VAL A 228 -14.06 -1.62 -17.57
CA VAL A 228 -13.15 -1.60 -16.42
C VAL A 228 -13.90 -1.89 -15.12
N LYS A 229 -13.15 -2.17 -14.06
CA LYS A 229 -13.64 -2.32 -12.69
C LYS A 229 -12.78 -1.51 -11.74
N PHE A 230 -13.31 -1.21 -10.57
CA PHE A 230 -12.51 -0.67 -9.48
C PHE A 230 -11.67 -1.79 -8.86
N ARG A 231 -10.46 -1.43 -8.44
CA ARG A 231 -9.58 -2.27 -7.64
C ARG A 231 -9.15 -1.49 -6.40
N TYR A 232 -9.30 -2.11 -5.25
CA TYR A 232 -8.79 -1.63 -3.96
C TYR A 232 -7.88 -2.73 -3.40
N TYR A 233 -6.57 -2.54 -3.53
CA TYR A 233 -5.56 -3.58 -3.26
C TYR A 233 -5.85 -4.91 -4.00
N PHE A 234 -6.36 -5.91 -3.27
CA PHE A 234 -6.66 -7.27 -3.76
C PHE A 234 -8.17 -7.54 -3.92
N GLU A 235 -8.99 -6.51 -3.85
CA GLU A 235 -10.44 -6.63 -4.07
C GLU A 235 -10.81 -5.88 -5.35
N GLY A 236 -11.54 -6.54 -6.24
CA GLY A 236 -12.08 -5.95 -7.46
C GLY A 236 -13.59 -5.92 -7.41
N PHE A 237 -14.20 -4.80 -7.79
CA PHE A 237 -15.64 -4.62 -7.71
C PHE A 237 -16.12 -3.53 -8.69
N GLY A 238 -17.43 -3.51 -8.92
CA GLY A 238 -18.04 -2.60 -9.89
C GLY A 238 -17.79 -3.00 -11.34
N ASP A 239 -18.48 -2.32 -12.24
CA ASP A 239 -18.42 -2.52 -13.68
C ASP A 239 -18.81 -1.19 -14.33
N LEU A 240 -17.89 -0.61 -15.10
CA LEU A 240 -18.16 0.59 -15.88
C LEU A 240 -17.45 0.55 -17.22
N VAL A 241 -17.95 1.37 -18.15
CA VAL A 241 -17.35 1.55 -19.46
C VAL A 241 -16.74 2.94 -19.53
N LEU A 242 -15.44 3.02 -19.79
CA LEU A 242 -14.75 4.27 -20.00
C LEU A 242 -15.10 4.86 -21.37
N PRO A 243 -15.18 6.20 -21.48
CA PRO A 243 -15.29 6.87 -22.77
C PRO A 243 -14.08 6.53 -23.64
N ALA A 244 -14.27 6.51 -24.96
CA ALA A 244 -13.17 6.32 -25.88
C ALA A 244 -12.12 7.43 -25.67
N PRO A 245 -10.81 7.09 -25.66
CA PRO A 245 -9.77 8.10 -25.50
C PRO A 245 -9.81 9.08 -26.69
N PRO A 246 -9.42 10.36 -26.47
CA PRO A 246 -9.40 11.33 -27.54
C PRO A 246 -8.44 10.89 -28.67
N PRO A 247 -8.76 11.22 -29.95
CA PRO A 247 -7.90 10.88 -31.07
C PRO A 247 -6.50 11.47 -30.87
N GLY A 248 -5.48 10.61 -30.91
CA GLY A 248 -4.08 10.99 -30.63
C GLY A 248 -3.57 10.58 -29.25
N ALA A 249 -4.43 10.16 -28.32
CA ALA A 249 -4.00 9.56 -27.06
C ALA A 249 -3.63 8.09 -27.20
N THR A 250 -4.07 7.37 -28.25
CA THR A 250 -3.63 6.00 -28.50
C THR A 250 -2.13 5.95 -28.70
N ALA A 251 -1.43 5.29 -27.77
CA ALA A 251 0.01 5.07 -27.85
C ALA A 251 0.36 4.54 -29.24
N THR A 252 1.19 5.28 -29.96
CA THR A 252 1.69 4.90 -31.27
C THR A 252 2.54 3.64 -31.12
N GLY A 253 1.89 2.49 -31.21
CA GLY A 253 2.42 1.16 -31.51
C GLY A 253 3.65 0.72 -30.73
N ALA A 254 3.44 0.01 -29.62
CA ALA A 254 4.22 -1.20 -29.41
C ALA A 254 3.66 -2.24 -30.41
N PRO A 255 4.40 -2.65 -31.45
CA PRO A 255 3.92 -3.64 -32.41
C PRO A 255 3.61 -4.92 -31.65
N GLY A 256 2.36 -5.37 -31.75
CA GLY A 256 1.87 -6.53 -31.03
C GLY A 256 2.76 -7.75 -31.24
N LEU A 257 3.21 -8.34 -30.13
CA LEU A 257 3.59 -9.74 -30.09
C LEU A 257 2.33 -10.55 -30.41
N ALA A 258 2.14 -10.85 -31.70
CA ALA A 258 1.24 -11.88 -32.14
C ALA A 258 1.78 -13.22 -31.62
N GLY A 259 1.06 -13.81 -30.66
CA GLY A 259 1.21 -15.19 -30.21
C GLY A 259 0.23 -16.10 -30.93
#